data_AF-A0A0F9S1Z6-F1
#
_entry.id   AF-A0A0F9S1Z6-F1
#
_cell.length_a   1.000
_cell.length_b   1.000
_cell.length_c   1.000
_cell.angle_alpha   90.00
_cell.angle_beta   90.00
_cell.angle_gamma   90.00
#
_symmetry.space_group_name_H-M   'P 1'
#
loop_
_entity.id
_entity.type
_entity.pdbx_description
1 polymer ?
#
loop_
_entity_poly.entity_id
_entity_poly.type
_entity_poly.pdbx_seq_one_letter_code
_entity_poly.pdbx_strand_id
1 'polypeptide(L)'
;MFINALVAHLLGDWLLQNSWMTKNKRESRKVLVVHVLVTALPFVVFGFSLGQIIMIAITHLLIDGFQLGSLWNRLFKKDDYLFVKAMDDQALHLLSIWIVLYLAP
;
A
#
# COMPACT_ATOMS: atom_id res chain seq x y z
N MET A 1 13.25 10.05 -7.49
CA MET A 1 12.86 9.27 -6.29
C MET A 1 11.42 8.77 -6.36
N PHE A 2 10.42 9.65 -6.55
CA PHE A 2 9.01 9.23 -6.58
C PHE A 2 8.65 8.21 -7.66
N ILE A 3 9.12 8.37 -8.91
CA ILE A 3 8.84 7.41 -9.99
C ILE A 3 9.30 5.99 -9.62
N ASN A 4 10.50 5.86 -9.03
CA ASN A 4 11.02 4.57 -8.55
C ASN A 4 10.13 3.98 -7.46
N ALA A 5 9.62 4.82 -6.55
CA ALA A 5 8.73 4.38 -5.48
C ALA A 5 7.36 3.94 -6.00
N LEU A 6 6.82 4.67 -6.99
CA LEU A 6 5.60 4.31 -7.69
C LEU A 6 5.76 2.95 -8.39
N VAL A 7 6.85 2.74 -9.12
CA VAL A 7 7.11 1.44 -9.77
C VAL A 7 7.29 0.34 -8.73
N ALA A 8 8.04 0.59 -7.64
CA ALA A 8 8.21 -0.37 -6.55
C ALA A 8 6.87 -0.77 -5.90
N HIS A 9 6.00 0.20 -5.64
CA HIS A 9 4.65 -0.05 -5.13
C HIS A 9 3.83 -0.91 -6.10
N LEU A 10 3.78 -0.56 -7.39
CA LEU A 10 3.03 -1.32 -8.38
C LEU A 10 3.54 -2.77 -8.49
N LEU A 11 4.86 -2.97 -8.45
CA LEU A 11 5.44 -4.31 -8.40
C LEU A 11 4.94 -5.09 -7.16
N GLY A 12 4.94 -4.45 -6.00
CA GLY A 12 4.48 -5.06 -4.75
C GLY A 12 3.00 -5.44 -4.75
N ASP A 13 2.13 -4.44 -4.95
CA ASP A 13 0.69 -4.57 -4.76
C ASP A 13 -0.05 -5.23 -5.92
N TRP A 14 0.49 -5.15 -7.14
CA TRP A 14 -0.20 -5.64 -8.34
C TRP A 14 0.45 -6.86 -8.95
N LEU A 15 1.78 -6.93 -8.97
CA LEU A 15 2.49 -8.03 -9.64
C LEU A 15 2.89 -9.15 -8.68
N LEU A 16 3.36 -8.81 -7.48
CA LEU A 16 3.81 -9.79 -6.49
C LEU A 16 2.69 -10.21 -5.53
N GLN A 17 1.70 -9.36 -5.30
CA GLN A 17 0.50 -9.74 -4.55
C GLN A 17 -0.31 -10.79 -5.32
N ASN A 18 -0.57 -11.92 -4.66
CA ASN A 18 -1.34 -13.02 -5.20
C ASN A 18 -2.78 -13.04 -4.66
N SER A 19 -3.61 -13.94 -5.20
CA SER A 19 -5.02 -14.05 -4.81
C SER A 19 -5.22 -14.45 -3.35
N TRP A 20 -4.29 -15.20 -2.75
CA TRP A 20 -4.38 -15.55 -1.33
C TRP A 20 -4.20 -14.30 -0.45
N MET A 21 -3.22 -13.45 -0.74
CA MET A 21 -3.05 -12.18 -0.02
C MET A 21 -4.27 -11.29 -0.17
N THR A 22 -4.73 -11.07 -1.40
CA THR A 22 -5.87 -10.18 -1.69
C THR A 22 -7.14 -10.58 -0.93
N LYS A 23 -7.44 -11.89 -0.88
CA LYS A 23 -8.65 -12.41 -0.23
C LYS A 23 -8.58 -12.38 1.29
N ASN A 24 -7.39 -12.51 1.88
CA ASN A 24 -7.25 -12.76 3.32
C ASN A 24 -6.60 -11.61 4.09
N LYS A 25 -5.95 -10.62 3.44
CA LYS A 25 -5.22 -9.54 4.14
C LYS A 25 -6.10 -8.70 5.06
N ARG A 26 -7.40 -8.59 4.75
CA ARG A 26 -8.37 -7.85 5.56
C ARG A 26 -8.87 -8.62 6.79
N GLU A 27 -8.75 -9.94 6.79
CA GLU A 27 -9.29 -10.81 7.84
C GLU A 27 -8.19 -11.42 8.72
N SER A 28 -6.95 -11.50 8.23
CA SER A 28 -5.84 -12.11 8.95
C SER A 28 -4.64 -11.18 9.03
N ARG A 29 -4.29 -10.79 10.27
CA ARG A 29 -3.09 -9.99 10.57
C ARG A 29 -1.80 -10.65 10.06
N LYS A 30 -1.74 -11.99 10.06
CA LYS A 30 -0.59 -12.73 9.52
C LYS A 30 -0.46 -12.52 8.02
N VAL A 31 -1.58 -12.59 7.29
CA VAL A 31 -1.57 -12.36 5.83
C VAL A 31 -1.26 -10.91 5.51
N LEU A 32 -1.80 -9.97 6.29
CA LEU A 32 -1.47 -8.55 6.16
C LEU A 32 0.03 -8.29 6.31
N VAL A 33 0.67 -8.89 7.31
CA VAL A 33 2.13 -8.76 7.48
C VAL A 33 2.88 -9.36 6.29
N VAL A 34 2.49 -10.54 5.80
CA VAL A 34 3.11 -11.12 4.60
C VAL A 34 2.94 -10.20 3.38
N HIS A 35 1.75 -9.63 3.20
CA HIS A 35 1.48 -8.67 2.13
C HIS A 35 2.42 -7.47 2.21
N VAL A 36 2.55 -6.83 3.37
CA VAL A 36 3.43 -5.68 3.53
C VAL A 36 4.90 -6.03 3.33
N LEU A 37 5.34 -7.21 3.77
CA LEU A 37 6.70 -7.67 3.49
C LEU A 37 6.94 -7.85 2.00
N VAL A 38 5.99 -8.44 1.27
CA VAL A 38 6.08 -8.58 -0.20
C VAL A 38 6.07 -7.22 -0.87
N THR A 39 5.21 -6.29 -0.45
CA THR A 39 5.17 -4.93 -1.01
C THR A 39 6.44 -4.13 -0.71
N ALA A 40 7.12 -4.40 0.40
CA ALA A 40 8.40 -3.76 0.74
C ALA A 40 9.59 -4.26 -0.08
N LEU A 41 9.57 -5.50 -0.62
CA LEU A 41 10.70 -6.10 -1.33
C LEU A 41 11.17 -5.26 -2.54
N PRO A 42 10.29 -4.76 -3.43
CA PRO A 42 10.72 -3.87 -4.51
C PRO A 42 11.42 -2.61 -4.01
N PHE A 43 11.02 -2.03 -2.87
CA PHE A 43 11.70 -0.83 -2.34
C PHE A 43 13.14 -1.12 -1.91
N VAL A 44 13.43 -2.33 -1.43
CA VAL A 44 14.82 -2.76 -1.16
C VAL A 44 15.62 -2.82 -2.47
N VAL A 45 15.04 -3.43 -3.51
CA VAL A 45 15.70 -3.58 -4.83
C VAL A 45 15.98 -2.23 -5.49
N PHE A 46 15.07 -1.26 -5.34
CA PHE A 46 15.23 0.08 -5.88
C PHE A 46 16.13 1.00 -5.03
N GLY A 47 16.69 0.50 -3.93
CA GLY A 47 17.72 1.20 -3.15
C GLY A 47 17.18 2.28 -2.18
N PHE A 48 15.93 2.16 -1.72
CA PHE A 48 15.39 3.07 -0.70
C PHE A 48 16.07 2.85 0.66
N SER A 49 16.15 3.90 1.48
CA SER A 49 16.75 3.80 2.81
C SER A 49 15.90 2.93 3.73
N LEU A 50 16.53 2.31 4.74
CA LEU A 50 15.81 1.48 5.71
C LEU A 50 14.70 2.27 6.43
N GLY A 51 14.93 3.56 6.72
CA GLY A 51 13.92 4.45 7.30
C GLY A 51 12.72 4.67 6.36
N GLN A 52 12.96 4.93 5.08
CA GLN A 52 11.88 5.07 4.08
C GLN A 52 11.07 3.78 3.95
N ILE A 53 11.74 2.62 3.87
CA ILE A 53 11.10 1.31 3.75
C ILE A 53 10.22 1.02 4.97
N ILE A 54 10.73 1.26 6.19
CA ILE A 54 9.96 1.07 7.42
C ILE A 54 8.74 1.98 7.45
N MET A 55 8.89 3.26 7.10
CA MET A 55 7.76 4.19 7.09
C MET A 55 6.70 3.81 6.05
N ILE A 56 7.12 3.40 4.85
CA ILE A 56 6.20 2.92 3.80
C ILE A 56 5.47 1.65 4.27
N ALA A 57 6.19 0.69 4.87
CA ALA A 57 5.59 -0.52 5.41
C ALA A 57 4.58 -0.24 6.53
N ILE A 58 4.90 0.68 7.45
CA ILE A 58 3.97 1.12 8.50
C ILE A 58 2.72 1.75 7.88
N THR A 59 2.87 2.66 6.92
CA THR A 59 1.70 3.27 6.28
C THR A 59 0.83 2.26 5.54
N HIS A 60 1.42 1.25 4.86
CA HIS A 60 0.65 0.15 4.26
C HIS A 60 -0.11 -0.66 5.30
N LEU A 61 0.54 -1.04 6.41
CA LEU A 61 -0.13 -1.74 7.52
C LEU A 61 -1.34 -0.97 8.04
N LEU A 62 -1.23 0.36 8.17
CA LEU A 62 -2.31 1.20 8.66
C LEU A 62 -3.44 1.33 7.63
N ILE A 63 -3.12 1.61 6.36
CA ILE A 63 -4.12 1.80 5.30
C ILE A 63 -4.93 0.53 5.09
N ASP A 64 -4.27 -0.61 4.90
CA ASP A 64 -4.95 -1.88 4.68
C ASP A 64 -5.60 -2.43 5.95
N GLY A 65 -4.90 -2.35 7.09
CA GLY A 65 -5.37 -2.93 8.35
C GLY A 65 -6.62 -2.23 8.90
N PHE A 66 -6.70 -0.91 8.75
CA PHE A 66 -7.90 -0.14 9.11
C PHE A 66 -8.87 0.06 7.95
N GLN A 67 -8.56 -0.50 6.78
CA GLN A 67 -9.38 -0.41 5.57
C GLN A 67 -9.71 1.05 5.20
N LEU A 68 -8.72 1.95 5.30
CA LEU A 68 -8.91 3.39 5.18
C LEU A 68 -9.50 3.78 3.81
N GLY A 69 -9.15 3.07 2.73
CA GLY A 69 -9.75 3.28 1.41
C GLY A 69 -11.26 2.99 1.40
N SER A 70 -11.69 1.94 2.10
CA SER A 70 -13.11 1.61 2.24
C SER A 70 -13.85 2.57 3.16
N LEU A 71 -13.19 3.04 4.23
CA LEU A 71 -13.72 4.10 5.09
C LEU A 71 -13.92 5.39 4.29
N TRP A 72 -12.92 5.80 3.52
CA TRP A 72 -12.97 6.98 2.66
C TRP A 72 -14.10 6.90 1.64
N ASN A 73 -14.20 5.77 0.92
CA ASN A 73 -15.27 5.52 -0.04
C ASN A 73 -16.67 5.71 0.59
N ARG A 74 -16.87 5.21 1.81
CA ARG A 74 -18.12 5.36 2.58
C ARG A 74 -18.37 6.80 3.03
N LEU A 75 -17.35 7.48 3.56
CA LEU A 75 -17.46 8.86 4.03
C LEU A 75 -17.93 9.81 2.93
N PHE A 76 -17.44 9.59 1.71
CA PHE A 76 -17.78 10.41 0.54
C PHE A 76 -18.92 9.85 -0.31
N LYS A 77 -19.58 8.77 0.14
CA LYS A 77 -20.72 8.13 -0.56
C LYS A 77 -20.42 7.83 -2.04
N LYS A 78 -19.21 7.36 -2.33
CA LYS A 78 -18.79 6.99 -3.68
C LYS A 78 -19.44 5.68 -4.13
N ASP A 79 -19.40 5.42 -5.43
CA ASP A 79 -19.91 4.17 -5.98
C ASP A 79 -19.16 2.95 -5.41
N ASP A 80 -19.89 1.84 -5.26
CA ASP A 80 -19.41 0.62 -4.62
C ASP A 80 -18.62 -0.30 -5.57
N TYR A 81 -18.39 0.15 -6.81
CA TYR A 81 -17.65 -0.61 -7.82
C TYR A 81 -16.24 -0.96 -7.33
N LEU A 82 -15.83 -2.21 -7.57
CA LEU A 82 -14.51 -2.72 -7.16
C LEU A 82 -13.37 -1.81 -7.64
N PHE A 83 -13.47 -1.31 -8.87
CA PHE A 83 -12.48 -0.41 -9.44
C PHE A 83 -12.37 0.90 -8.65
N VAL A 84 -13.48 1.53 -8.27
CA VAL A 84 -13.48 2.79 -7.50
C VAL A 84 -12.83 2.57 -6.13
N LYS A 85 -13.19 1.49 -5.44
CA LYS A 85 -12.58 1.13 -4.14
C LYS A 85 -11.08 0.86 -4.26
N ALA A 86 -10.66 0.17 -5.32
CA ALA A 86 -9.25 -0.07 -5.58
C ALA A 86 -8.51 1.25 -5.86
N MET A 87 -9.09 2.17 -6.62
CA MET A 87 -8.47 3.47 -6.88
C MET A 87 -8.38 4.35 -5.62
N ASP A 88 -9.40 4.36 -4.77
CA ASP A 88 -9.37 5.07 -3.49
C ASP A 88 -8.27 4.53 -2.57
N ASP A 89 -8.14 3.20 -2.49
CA ASP A 89 -7.12 2.53 -1.71
C ASP A 89 -5.70 2.85 -2.21
N GLN A 90 -5.48 2.77 -3.52
CA GLN A 90 -4.17 3.02 -4.13
C GLN A 90 -3.79 4.51 -4.07
N ALA A 91 -4.77 5.42 -4.16
CA ALA A 91 -4.53 6.85 -3.98
C ALA A 91 -3.97 7.17 -2.58
N LEU A 92 -4.48 6.50 -1.53
CA LEU A 92 -3.96 6.67 -0.16
C LEU A 92 -2.53 6.15 -0.03
N HIS A 93 -2.19 5.03 -0.66
CA HIS A 93 -0.82 4.49 -0.66
C HIS A 93 0.15 5.41 -1.42
N LEU A 94 -0.25 5.95 -2.58
CA LEU A 94 0.58 6.91 -3.32
C LEU A 94 0.77 8.22 -2.56
N LEU A 95 -0.27 8.70 -1.89
CA LEU A 95 -0.16 9.86 -1.02
C LEU A 95 0.80 9.60 0.15
N SER A 96 0.73 8.42 0.80
CA SER A 96 1.63 8.09 1.91
C SER A 96 3.08 7.98 1.44
N ILE A 97 3.33 7.35 0.30
CA ILE A 97 4.66 7.29 -0.33
C ILE A 97 5.18 8.70 -0.60
N TRP A 98 4.37 9.57 -1.21
CA TRP A 98 4.78 10.95 -1.46
C TRP A 98 5.16 11.69 -0.17
N ILE A 99 4.36 11.54 0.89
CA ILE A 99 4.64 12.13 2.22
C ILE A 99 5.97 11.60 2.78
N VAL A 100 6.19 10.27 2.73
CA VAL A 100 7.43 9.67 3.26
C VAL A 100 8.65 10.20 2.51
N LEU A 101 8.60 10.26 1.18
CA LEU A 101 9.72 10.76 0.39
C LEU A 101 9.97 12.26 0.58
N TYR A 102 8.93 13.03 0.91
CA TYR A 102 9.06 14.45 1.21
C TYR A 102 9.67 14.70 2.59
N LEU A 103 9.28 13.92 3.60
CA LEU A 103 9.73 14.08 4.99
C LEU A 103 11.07 13.37 5.29
N ALA A 104 11.42 12.33 4.52
CA ALA A 104 12.65 11.58 4.64
C ALA A 104 13.36 11.53 3.27
N PRO A 105 14.05 12.61 2.87
CA PRO A 105 14.73 12.71 1.58
C PRO A 105 15.91 11.73 1.43
#